data_AF-C6TB84-F1
#
_entry.id   AF-C6TB84-F1
#
_cell.length_a   1.000
_cell.length_b   1.000
_cell.length_c   1.000
_cell.angle_alpha   90.00
_cell.angle_beta   90.00
_cell.angle_gamma   90.00
#
_symmetry.space_group_name_H-M   'P 1'
#
loop_
_entity.id
_entity.type
_entity.pdbx_description
1 polymer ?
#
loop_
_entity_poly.entity_id
_entity_poly.type
_entity_poly.pdbx_seq_one_letter_code
_entity_poly.pdbx_strand_id
1 'polypeptide(L)'
;MQEAELAKEKMHGRLACSRPLVVCLAGDKCMLETVDSFTKAAGEGHKMHLTGGGAMGQTSRSAKIAAIKNKLKSLEEESFRTKKQKQSDNIS
;
A
#
# COMPACT_ATOMS: atom_id res chain seq x y z
N MET A 1 -28.52 2.91 30.91
CA MET A 1 -28.36 3.42 29.52
C MET A 1 -27.12 4.29 29.39
N GLN A 2 -26.89 5.25 30.30
CA GLN A 2 -25.70 6.12 30.32
C GLN A 2 -24.34 5.38 30.22
N GLU A 3 -24.20 4.22 30.86
CA GLU A 3 -22.96 3.42 30.81
C GLU A 3 -22.61 2.95 29.39
N ALA A 4 -23.60 2.64 28.56
CA ALA A 4 -23.40 2.20 27.19
C ALA A 4 -22.90 3.34 26.29
N GLU A 5 -23.40 4.56 26.51
CA GLU A 5 -22.94 5.76 25.81
C GLU A 5 -21.50 6.10 26.19
N LEU A 6 -21.19 6.05 27.49
CA LEU A 6 -19.83 6.27 27.98
C LEU A 6 -18.84 5.23 27.44
N ALA A 7 -19.26 3.96 27.32
CA ALA A 7 -18.46 2.92 26.71
C ALA A 7 -18.19 3.20 25.23
N LYS A 8 -19.21 3.59 24.45
CA LYS A 8 -19.05 3.97 23.05
C LYS A 8 -18.05 5.12 22.89
N GLU A 9 -18.20 6.19 23.66
CA GLU A 9 -17.28 7.35 23.64
C GLU A 9 -15.85 6.95 23.97
N LYS A 10 -15.65 6.13 25.01
CA LYS A 10 -14.32 5.80 25.51
C LYS A 10 -13.59 4.73 24.71
N MET A 11 -14.34 3.81 24.09
CA MET A 11 -13.77 2.58 23.50
C MET A 11 -13.77 2.56 21.97
N HIS A 12 -14.63 3.33 21.30
CA HIS A 12 -14.63 3.41 19.85
C HIS A 12 -13.27 3.92 19.34
N GLY A 13 -12.68 3.23 18.35
CA GLY A 13 -11.38 3.55 17.78
C GLY A 13 -10.16 3.12 18.62
N ARG A 14 -10.34 2.65 19.87
CA ARG A 14 -9.20 2.11 20.65
C ARG A 14 -8.65 0.84 20.03
N LEU A 15 -7.36 0.59 20.22
CA LEU A 15 -6.71 -0.61 19.69
C LEU A 15 -6.88 -1.82 20.63
N ALA A 16 -7.24 -2.97 20.05
CA ALA A 16 -7.12 -4.29 20.67
C ALA A 16 -6.45 -5.23 19.68
N CYS A 17 -5.41 -5.95 20.12
CA CYS A 17 -4.60 -6.80 19.24
C CYS A 17 -4.13 -6.06 17.97
N SER A 18 -3.70 -4.80 18.13
CA SER A 18 -3.27 -3.91 17.04
C SER A 18 -4.35 -3.55 16.01
N ARG A 19 -5.64 -3.76 16.31
CA ARG A 19 -6.78 -3.40 15.45
C ARG A 19 -7.71 -2.43 16.15
N PRO A 20 -8.20 -1.37 15.49
CA PRO A 20 -9.15 -0.43 16.08
C PRO A 20 -10.50 -1.12 16.31
N LEU A 21 -11.08 -0.86 17.48
CA LEU A 21 -12.39 -1.35 17.90
C LEU A 21 -13.49 -0.47 17.30
N VAL A 22 -14.61 -1.11 16.93
CA VAL A 22 -15.85 -0.42 16.54
C VAL A 22 -16.91 -0.76 17.56
N VAL A 23 -17.40 0.26 18.28
CA VAL A 23 -18.44 0.13 19.31
C VAL A 23 -19.68 0.90 18.86
N CYS A 24 -20.84 0.23 18.85
CA CYS A 24 -22.12 0.75 18.38
C CYS A 24 -23.26 0.33 19.32
N LEU A 25 -24.28 1.16 19.49
CA LEU A 25 -25.52 0.74 20.15
C LEU A 25 -26.36 -0.11 19.18
N ALA A 26 -27.14 -1.06 19.69
CA ALA A 26 -27.93 -1.97 18.86
C ALA A 26 -28.99 -1.26 17.98
N GLY A 27 -29.42 -0.06 18.37
CA GLY A 27 -30.35 0.78 17.61
C GLY A 27 -29.68 1.79 16.67
N ASP A 28 -28.35 1.91 16.71
CA ASP A 28 -27.64 2.76 15.78
C ASP A 28 -27.72 2.12 14.38
N LYS A 29 -28.33 2.84 13.44
CA LYS A 29 -28.18 2.51 12.02
C LYS A 29 -26.73 2.79 11.69
N CYS A 30 -25.88 1.76 11.70
CA CYS A 30 -24.49 1.86 11.26
C CYS A 30 -24.47 2.45 9.85
N MET A 31 -24.30 3.76 9.73
CA MET A 31 -23.85 4.38 8.50
C MET A 31 -22.40 3.94 8.35
N LEU A 32 -22.22 2.80 7.70
CA LEU A 32 -20.94 2.23 7.29
C LEU A 32 -20.29 3.12 6.22
N GLU A 33 -20.30 4.43 6.41
CA GLU A 33 -19.66 5.48 5.60
C GLU A 33 -18.65 6.22 6.49
N THR A 34 -17.77 5.49 7.16
CA THR A 34 -16.51 6.07 7.68
C THR A 34 -15.36 5.08 7.64
N VAL A 35 -15.50 4.00 6.87
CA VAL A 35 -14.42 3.06 6.54
C VAL A 35 -13.80 3.48 5.20
N ASP A 36 -13.36 4.73 5.10
CA ASP A 36 -12.41 5.13 4.06
C ASP A 36 -11.47 6.25 4.53
N SER A 37 -11.79 6.93 5.65
CA SER A 37 -11.00 8.08 6.13
C SER A 37 -10.13 7.80 7.36
N PHE A 38 -10.34 6.68 8.08
CA PHE A 38 -9.60 6.40 9.32
C PHE A 38 -8.19 5.81 9.13
N THR A 39 -7.71 5.73 7.88
CA THR A 39 -6.33 5.31 7.57
C THR A 39 -5.34 6.47 7.53
N LYS A 40 -5.72 7.69 7.93
CA LYS A 40 -4.85 8.87 7.91
C LYS A 40 -4.90 9.72 9.18
N ALA A 41 -4.59 9.17 10.36
CA ALA A 41 -4.08 9.99 11.45
C ALA A 41 -3.30 9.14 12.46
N ALA A 42 -2.01 9.49 12.63
CA ALA A 42 -1.05 9.04 13.64
C ALA A 42 -0.73 7.52 13.64
N GLY A 43 0.41 7.03 13.16
CA GLY A 43 1.77 7.54 13.37
C GLY A 43 2.37 6.92 14.62
N GLU A 44 2.83 5.66 14.54
CA GLU A 44 3.99 5.08 15.25
C GLU A 44 4.11 3.59 14.83
N GLY A 45 5.27 3.14 14.35
CA GLY A 45 5.62 1.71 14.38
C GLY A 45 5.65 0.92 13.06
N HIS A 46 6.74 1.07 12.31
CA HIS A 46 7.42 0.01 11.54
C HIS A 46 6.63 -0.81 10.50
N LYS A 47 6.29 -0.22 9.36
CA LYS A 47 6.52 -0.90 8.06
C LYS A 47 7.00 0.13 7.06
N MET A 48 8.16 -0.14 6.48
CA MET A 48 8.81 0.63 5.42
C MET A 48 7.82 0.87 4.28
N HIS A 49 7.09 1.99 4.31
CA HIS A 49 6.45 2.52 3.12
C HIS A 49 7.51 3.37 2.46
N LEU A 50 8.01 2.91 1.32
CA LEU A 50 8.86 3.67 0.41
C LEU A 50 8.17 5.00 0.12
N THR A 51 8.52 6.04 0.86
CA THR A 51 8.14 7.42 0.57
C THR A 51 8.95 7.87 -0.64
N GLY A 52 8.47 7.50 -1.82
CA GLY A 52 8.93 7.99 -3.11
C GLY A 52 7.82 8.76 -3.81
N GLY A 53 7.88 10.09 -3.74
CA GLY A 53 7.29 10.99 -4.73
C GLY A 53 5.79 11.24 -4.63
N GLY A 54 5.43 12.47 -4.25
CA GLY A 54 4.13 13.06 -4.61
C GLY A 54 3.88 12.97 -6.12
N ALA A 55 2.60 12.85 -6.50
CA ALA A 55 2.08 12.78 -7.87
C ALA A 55 2.32 11.49 -8.70
N MET A 56 2.87 10.40 -8.14
CA MET A 56 3.11 9.14 -8.90
C MET A 56 1.90 8.16 -8.94
N GLY A 57 0.71 8.59 -8.54
CA GLY A 57 -0.40 7.69 -8.17
C GLY A 57 -1.48 7.45 -9.23
N GLN A 58 -1.59 8.28 -10.28
CA GLN A 58 -2.70 8.18 -11.23
C GLN A 58 -2.22 7.99 -12.67
N THR A 59 -1.40 6.97 -12.90
CA THR A 59 -1.16 6.51 -14.27
C THR A 59 -2.41 5.79 -14.79
N SER A 60 -2.84 6.12 -16.01
CA SER A 60 -4.00 5.49 -16.65
C SER A 60 -3.80 3.97 -16.77
N ARG A 61 -4.89 3.20 -16.88
CA ARG A 61 -4.82 1.73 -17.07
C ARG A 61 -3.87 1.36 -18.21
N SER A 62 -3.92 2.12 -19.31
CA SER A 62 -3.04 1.94 -20.47
C SER A 62 -1.57 2.20 -20.15
N ALA A 63 -1.25 3.22 -19.37
CA ALA A 63 0.11 3.51 -18.94
C ALA A 63 0.68 2.39 -18.04
N LYS A 64 -0.14 1.83 -17.15
CA LYS A 64 0.25 0.67 -16.32
C LYS A 64 0.54 -0.56 -17.19
N ILE A 65 -0.30 -0.85 -18.17
CA ILE A 65 -0.10 -1.97 -19.12
C ILE A 65 1.20 -1.78 -19.92
N ALA A 66 1.44 -0.57 -20.43
CA ALA A 66 2.62 -0.27 -21.23
C ALA A 66 3.92 -0.45 -20.42
N ALA A 67 3.94 0.01 -19.16
CA ALA A 67 5.09 -0.14 -18.27
C ALA A 67 5.44 -1.61 -18.02
N ILE A 68 4.43 -2.46 -17.76
CA ILE A 68 4.64 -3.91 -17.57
C ILE A 68 5.16 -4.55 -18.86
N LYS A 69 4.53 -4.24 -20.01
CA LYS A 69 4.95 -4.79 -21.31
C LYS A 69 6.39 -4.43 -21.65
N ASN A 70 6.80 -3.19 -21.38
CA ASN A 70 8.18 -2.75 -21.62
C ASN A 70 9.16 -3.50 -20.72
N LYS A 71 8.84 -3.61 -19.41
CA LYS A 71 9.68 -4.34 -18.45
C LYS A 71 9.88 -5.81 -18.83
N LEU A 72 8.82 -6.50 -19.27
CA LEU A 72 8.92 -7.89 -19.73
C LEU A 72 9.84 -8.03 -20.95
N LYS A 73 9.69 -7.16 -21.96
CA LYS A 73 10.58 -7.15 -23.13
C LYS A 73 12.04 -6.89 -22.76
N SER A 74 12.29 -5.97 -21.83
CA SER A 74 13.65 -5.67 -21.38
C SER A 74 14.28 -6.85 -20.67
N LEU A 75 13.51 -7.60 -19.87
CA LEU A 75 14.01 -8.81 -19.19
C LEU A 75 14.29 -9.95 -20.19
N GLU A 76 13.47 -10.09 -21.23
CA GLU A 76 13.74 -11.02 -22.33
C GLU A 76 15.05 -10.64 -23.03
N GLU A 77 15.24 -9.38 -23.42
CA GLU A 77 16.47 -8.91 -24.08
C GLU A 77 17.72 -9.00 -23.18
N GLU A 78 17.61 -8.65 -21.90
CA GLU A 78 18.74 -8.69 -20.95
C GLU A 78 19.19 -10.12 -20.66
N SER A 79 18.25 -11.08 -20.67
CA SER A 79 18.57 -12.51 -20.56
C SER A 79 19.41 -13.02 -21.74
N PHE A 80 19.37 -12.36 -22.90
CA PHE A 80 20.23 -12.68 -24.05
C PHE A 80 21.59 -11.95 -24.04
N ARG A 81 21.73 -10.85 -23.31
CA ARG A 81 22.95 -10.01 -23.31
C ARG A 81 24.01 -10.43 -22.28
N THR A 82 23.68 -11.24 -21.28
CA THR A 82 24.62 -11.64 -20.22
C THR A 82 25.57 -12.79 -20.58
N LYS A 83 25.57 -13.31 -21.83
CA LYS A 83 26.47 -14.42 -22.24
C LYS A 83 27.43 -14.13 -23.41
N LYS A 84 27.78 -12.89 -23.73
CA LYS A 84 28.97 -12.61 -24.57
C LYS A 84 29.64 -11.28 -24.25
N GLN A 85 30.62 -11.31 -23.36
CA GLN A 85 31.79 -10.43 -23.48
C GLN A 85 33.00 -11.30 -23.87
N LYS A 86 33.50 -11.05 -25.07
CA LYS A 86 34.64 -11.70 -25.73
C LYS A 86 35.92 -10.99 -25.27
N GLN A 87 36.90 -11.71 -24.74
CA GLN A 87 38.28 -11.23 -24.68
C GLN A 87 39.11 -12.12 -25.62
N SER A 88 39.45 -11.56 -26.77
CA SER A 88 40.43 -12.12 -27.70
C SER A 88 41.61 -11.16 -27.74
N ASP A 89 42.62 -11.42 -26.93
CA ASP A 89 43.91 -10.75 -27.05
C ASP A 89 44.75 -11.50 -28.08
N ASN A 90 44.80 -10.95 -29.29
CA ASN A 90 45.91 -11.17 -30.22
C ASN A 90 46.80 -9.94 -30.10
N ILE A 91 48.00 -10.09 -29.57
CA ILE A 91 49.08 -9.11 -29.71
C ILE A 91 50.35 -9.90 -30.06
N SER A 92 51.04 -9.40 -31.09
CA SER A 92 52.16 -9.95 -31.87
C SER A 92 53.38 -10.41 -31.09
#